data_AF-A0A453LU34-F1
#
_entry.id   AF-A0A453LU34-F1
#
_cell.length_a   1.000
_cell.length_b   1.000
_cell.length_c   1.000
_cell.angle_alpha   90.00
_cell.angle_beta   90.00
_cell.angle_gamma   90.00
#
_symmetry.space_group_name_H-M   'P 1'
#
loop_
_entity.id
_entity.type
_entity.pdbx_description
1 polymer ?
#
loop_
_entity_poly.entity_id
_entity_poly.type
_entity_poly.pdbx_seq_one_letter_code
_entity_poly.pdbx_strand_id
1 'polypeptide(L)'
;MPSTKLPAADATGGKAAAQGEGEGERYPVEEVALVVPETDDPATPVMTFRAWTLGLASCVVLIFLNTFFTYRTQPLTISGILAQILVLPVGRFMASVLPDREVRLLGGRLGSFNLNPGPFNIKEHVIITIFANCGVSYGGGDAYSIGAITVMKAYYKQSLSFLCALLIVLSTQILGYGWAGMLRRFLVDPAEMWWPSNLAQVSLFR
;
A
#
# COMPACT_ATOMS: atom_id res chain seq x y z
N MET A 1 13.92 -9.17 -81.17
CA MET A 1 12.68 -9.98 -81.25
C MET A 1 13.02 -11.42 -80.89
N PRO A 2 12.15 -12.19 -80.22
CA PRO A 2 10.97 -11.86 -79.40
C PRO A 2 11.16 -12.37 -77.93
N SER A 3 10.64 -11.74 -76.88
CA SER A 3 9.25 -11.51 -76.47
C SER A 3 8.52 -12.79 -76.02
N THR A 4 8.37 -12.99 -74.72
CA THR A 4 7.18 -13.65 -74.16
C THR A 4 6.82 -13.00 -72.81
N LYS A 5 5.55 -12.63 -72.71
CA LYS A 5 4.95 -11.64 -71.80
C LYS A 5 4.58 -12.23 -70.44
N LEU A 6 4.50 -11.34 -69.44
CA LEU A 6 3.70 -11.47 -68.21
C LEU A 6 2.25 -11.90 -68.51
N PRO A 7 1.56 -12.41 -67.47
CA PRO A 7 0.35 -11.74 -67.03
C PRO A 7 0.45 -11.25 -65.58
N ALA A 8 -0.19 -10.12 -65.34
CA ALA A 8 -0.41 -9.51 -64.03
C ALA A 8 -1.76 -9.95 -63.45
N ALA A 9 -1.81 -9.98 -62.12
CA ALA A 9 -2.94 -9.76 -61.22
C ALA A 9 -4.21 -10.60 -61.39
N ASP A 10 -4.55 -11.34 -60.32
CA ASP A 10 -5.83 -11.09 -59.66
C ASP A 10 -5.71 -11.25 -58.13
N ALA A 11 -6.47 -10.41 -57.45
CA ALA A 11 -6.52 -10.21 -56.02
C ALA A 11 -7.47 -11.20 -55.35
N THR A 12 -7.19 -11.51 -54.08
CA THR A 12 -8.10 -11.91 -52.97
C THR A 12 -7.20 -12.62 -51.95
N GLY A 13 -6.95 -12.10 -50.75
CA GLY A 13 -7.89 -11.54 -49.79
C GLY A 13 -7.86 -12.48 -48.57
N GLY A 14 -7.35 -11.98 -47.43
CA GLY A 14 -7.60 -12.60 -46.12
C GLY A 14 -6.56 -13.58 -45.58
N LYS A 15 -5.35 -13.09 -45.27
CA LYS A 15 -4.57 -13.61 -44.12
C LYS A 15 -4.52 -12.51 -43.05
N ALA A 16 -5.63 -12.33 -42.36
CA ALA A 16 -5.73 -11.51 -41.17
C ALA A 16 -7.01 -11.90 -40.41
N ALA A 17 -6.92 -12.93 -39.58
CA ALA A 17 -7.81 -13.14 -38.43
C ALA A 17 -7.35 -14.41 -37.69
N ALA A 18 -7.40 -14.34 -36.36
CA ALA A 18 -7.12 -15.42 -35.41
C ALA A 18 -5.64 -15.67 -35.05
N GLN A 19 -4.95 -14.62 -34.63
CA GLN A 19 -4.02 -14.71 -33.49
C GLN A 19 -3.82 -13.29 -32.94
N GLY A 20 -4.63 -12.94 -31.95
CA GLY A 20 -4.65 -11.62 -31.35
C GLY A 20 -5.50 -11.67 -30.09
N GLU A 21 -5.13 -12.54 -29.15
CA GLU A 21 -5.67 -12.61 -27.80
C GLU A 21 -4.72 -13.51 -26.99
N GLY A 22 -3.83 -12.92 -26.19
CA GLY A 22 -3.00 -13.68 -25.23
C GLY A 22 -1.52 -13.31 -25.08
N GLU A 23 -1.06 -12.12 -25.47
CA GLU A 23 0.20 -11.58 -24.94
C GLU A 23 -0.16 -10.58 -23.84
N GLY A 24 -0.22 -11.05 -22.60
CA GLY A 24 -0.45 -10.21 -21.43
C GLY A 24 0.61 -9.10 -21.38
N GLU A 25 0.20 -7.90 -20.95
CA GLU A 25 1.09 -6.77 -20.66
C GLU A 25 2.16 -7.20 -19.65
N ARG A 26 3.26 -7.76 -20.16
CA ARG A 26 4.40 -8.15 -19.34
C ARG A 26 5.03 -6.88 -18.78
N TYR A 27 5.24 -6.84 -17.46
CA TYR A 27 5.84 -5.67 -16.84
C TYR A 27 7.14 -5.31 -17.56
N PRO A 28 7.39 -4.01 -17.87
CA PRO A 28 8.58 -3.59 -18.60
C PRO A 28 9.88 -3.86 -17.81
N VAL A 29 9.76 -4.05 -16.48
CA VAL A 29 10.86 -4.32 -15.56
C VAL A 29 10.79 -5.78 -15.09
N GLU A 30 11.87 -6.55 -15.33
CA GLU A 30 11.93 -7.99 -15.05
C GLU A 30 11.76 -8.30 -13.55
N GLU A 31 12.38 -7.49 -12.68
CA GLU A 31 12.31 -7.66 -11.23
C GLU A 31 10.86 -7.52 -10.71
N VAL A 32 10.06 -6.65 -11.34
CA VAL A 32 8.64 -6.48 -11.03
C VAL A 32 7.86 -7.71 -11.49
N ALA A 33 8.12 -8.19 -12.71
CA ALA A 33 7.46 -9.37 -13.27
C ALA A 33 7.67 -10.64 -12.45
N LEU A 34 8.83 -10.81 -11.81
CA LEU A 34 9.12 -11.98 -10.96
C LEU A 34 8.43 -11.91 -9.59
N VAL A 35 8.10 -10.71 -9.13
CA VAL A 35 7.66 -10.43 -7.76
C VAL A 35 6.16 -10.21 -7.67
N VAL A 36 5.55 -9.57 -8.67
CA VAL A 36 4.13 -9.20 -8.68
C VAL A 36 3.30 -10.25 -9.43
N PRO A 37 2.22 -10.78 -8.83
CA PRO A 37 1.27 -11.63 -9.56
C PRO A 37 0.57 -10.86 -10.69
N GLU A 38 0.48 -11.46 -11.87
CA GLU A 38 -0.18 -10.85 -13.05
C GLU A 38 -1.72 -10.90 -12.98
N THR A 39 -2.28 -11.71 -12.09
CA THR A 39 -3.72 -11.90 -11.93
C THR A 39 -4.23 -11.29 -10.63
N ASP A 40 -5.29 -10.48 -10.70
CA ASP A 40 -6.02 -9.97 -9.54
C ASP A 40 -7.49 -10.43 -9.56
N ASP A 41 -8.04 -10.76 -8.39
CA ASP A 41 -9.49 -11.01 -8.21
C ASP A 41 -10.15 -9.82 -7.49
N PRO A 42 -10.94 -8.99 -8.20
CA PRO A 42 -11.59 -7.81 -7.62
C PRO A 42 -12.64 -8.11 -6.55
N ALA A 43 -13.15 -9.35 -6.45
CA ALA A 43 -14.21 -9.70 -5.50
C ALA A 43 -13.69 -9.94 -4.07
N THR A 44 -12.37 -10.08 -3.89
CA THR A 44 -11.78 -10.36 -2.58
C THR A 44 -11.90 -9.17 -1.61
N PRO A 45 -12.33 -9.40 -0.36
CA PRO A 45 -12.56 -8.32 0.60
C PRO A 45 -11.23 -7.71 1.08
N VAL A 46 -11.13 -6.37 1.05
CA VAL A 46 -9.89 -5.64 1.40
C VAL A 46 -9.99 -4.96 2.77
N MET A 47 -11.03 -4.16 2.98
CA MET A 47 -11.19 -3.29 4.15
C MET A 47 -12.04 -3.94 5.25
N THR A 48 -11.61 -5.10 5.74
CA THR A 48 -12.33 -5.86 6.77
C THR A 48 -12.04 -5.35 8.18
N PHE A 49 -12.84 -5.80 9.17
CA PHE A 49 -12.61 -5.45 10.58
C PHE A 49 -11.21 -5.84 11.07
N ARG A 50 -10.71 -7.01 10.68
CA ARG A 50 -9.34 -7.43 11.01
C ARG A 50 -8.29 -6.54 10.36
N ALA A 51 -8.50 -6.11 9.11
CA ALA A 51 -7.57 -5.21 8.43
C ALA A 51 -7.48 -3.85 9.14
N TRP A 52 -8.61 -3.29 9.56
CA TRP A 52 -8.65 -2.05 10.34
C TRP A 52 -7.98 -2.19 11.71
N THR A 53 -8.32 -3.22 12.46
CA THR A 53 -7.79 -3.44 13.82
C THR A 53 -6.29 -3.71 13.80
N LEU A 54 -5.82 -4.65 12.97
CA LEU A 54 -4.40 -4.97 12.86
C LEU A 54 -3.60 -3.83 12.21
N GLY A 55 -4.16 -3.16 11.20
CA GLY A 55 -3.54 -2.00 10.56
C GLY A 55 -3.34 -0.84 11.53
N LEU A 56 -4.39 -0.42 12.24
CA LEU A 56 -4.30 0.66 13.21
C LEU A 56 -3.40 0.30 14.39
N ALA A 57 -3.50 -0.91 14.92
CA ALA A 57 -2.63 -1.37 16.00
C ALA A 57 -1.16 -1.36 15.57
N SER A 58 -0.85 -1.88 14.38
CA SER A 58 0.51 -1.88 13.84
C SER A 58 1.04 -0.46 13.64
N CYS A 59 0.22 0.43 13.08
CA CYS A 59 0.57 1.84 12.89
C CYS A 59 0.90 2.54 14.22
N VAL A 60 0.03 2.40 15.22
CA VAL A 60 0.20 3.00 16.56
C VAL A 60 1.46 2.46 17.26
N VAL A 61 1.69 1.15 17.21
CA VAL A 61 2.88 0.54 17.82
C VAL A 61 4.14 1.02 17.12
N LEU A 62 4.17 1.02 15.78
CA LEU A 62 5.36 1.42 15.04
C LEU A 62 5.69 2.90 15.22
N ILE A 63 4.71 3.80 15.14
CA ILE A 63 4.98 5.24 15.34
C ILE A 63 5.44 5.53 16.77
N PHE A 64 4.88 4.84 17.78
CA PHE A 64 5.33 4.97 19.16
C PHE A 64 6.79 4.53 19.32
N LEU A 65 7.14 3.34 18.83
CA LEU A 65 8.49 2.79 18.97
C LEU A 65 9.50 3.64 18.20
N ASN A 66 9.22 4.00 16.94
CA ASN A 66 10.11 4.82 16.13
C ASN A 66 10.31 6.20 16.74
N THR A 67 9.24 6.89 17.16
CA THR A 67 9.35 8.19 17.84
C THR A 67 10.14 8.09 19.14
N PHE A 68 9.94 7.03 19.92
CA PHE A 68 10.70 6.80 21.16
C PHE A 68 12.20 6.62 20.89
N PHE A 69 12.56 5.85 19.86
CA PHE A 69 13.96 5.62 19.50
C PHE A 69 14.64 6.84 18.90
N THR A 70 13.90 7.74 18.23
CA THR A 70 14.45 9.01 17.71
C THR A 70 15.11 9.86 18.79
N TYR A 71 14.61 9.83 20.04
CA TYR A 71 15.19 10.58 21.15
C TYR A 71 16.36 9.87 21.85
N ARG A 72 16.77 8.69 21.39
CA ARG A 72 17.95 7.98 21.92
C ARG A 72 19.23 8.48 21.27
N THR A 73 20.34 8.41 22.01
CA THR A 73 21.68 8.77 21.51
C THR A 73 22.12 7.91 20.34
N GLN A 74 21.70 6.65 20.31
CA GLN A 74 21.83 5.75 19.17
C GLN A 74 20.43 5.31 18.73
N PRO A 75 19.79 6.00 17.78
CA PRO A 75 18.43 5.72 17.37
C PRO A 75 18.37 4.39 16.60
N LEU A 76 17.33 3.61 16.88
CA LEU A 76 16.99 2.38 16.17
C LEU A 76 15.71 2.61 15.38
N THR A 77 15.71 2.27 14.10
CA THR A 77 14.51 2.37 13.26
C THR A 77 13.90 0.98 13.07
N ILE A 78 12.63 0.83 13.42
CA ILE A 78 11.86 -0.38 13.17
C ILE A 78 11.21 -0.27 11.80
N SER A 79 11.55 -1.19 10.90
CA SER A 79 11.02 -1.23 9.54
C SER A 79 9.60 -1.78 9.48
N GLY A 80 8.83 -1.33 8.48
CA GLY A 80 7.49 -1.86 8.21
C GLY A 80 7.48 -3.35 7.83
N ILE A 81 8.60 -3.87 7.31
CA ILE A 81 8.77 -5.30 6.99
C ILE A 81 8.61 -6.16 8.24
N LEU A 82 9.11 -5.71 9.40
CA LEU A 82 8.93 -6.46 10.65
C LEU A 82 7.44 -6.57 11.01
N ALA A 83 6.68 -5.48 10.88
CA ALA A 83 5.23 -5.52 11.08
C ALA A 83 4.54 -6.43 10.06
N GLN A 84 4.95 -6.40 8.78
CA GLN A 84 4.43 -7.28 7.75
C GLN A 84 4.60 -8.76 8.11
N ILE A 85 5.78 -9.16 8.60
CA ILE A 85 6.05 -10.55 9.01
C ILE A 85 5.19 -10.94 10.22
N LEU A 86 5.03 -10.06 11.20
CA LEU A 86 4.25 -10.34 12.42
C LEU A 86 2.74 -10.40 12.16
N VAL A 87 2.25 -9.60 11.22
CA VAL A 87 0.82 -9.53 10.88
C VAL A 87 0.33 -10.83 10.26
N LEU A 88 1.16 -11.56 9.52
CA LEU A 88 0.74 -12.80 8.86
C LEU A 88 0.24 -13.89 9.84
N PRO A 89 1.02 -14.32 10.86
CA PRO A 89 0.54 -15.30 11.83
C PRO A 89 -0.60 -14.74 12.70
N VAL A 90 -0.56 -13.45 13.06
CA VAL A 90 -1.62 -12.81 13.86
C VAL A 90 -2.93 -12.70 13.08
N GLY A 91 -2.88 -12.36 11.80
CA GLY A 91 -4.03 -12.27 10.91
C GLY A 91 -4.67 -13.64 10.65
N ARG A 92 -3.85 -14.67 10.45
CA ARG A 92 -4.33 -16.06 10.36
C ARG A 92 -4.96 -16.54 11.66
N PHE A 93 -4.37 -16.21 12.81
CA PHE A 93 -4.94 -16.52 14.12
C PHE A 93 -6.26 -15.78 14.35
N MET A 94 -6.34 -14.50 14.00
CA MET A 94 -7.57 -13.72 14.11
C MET A 94 -8.67 -14.28 13.20
N ALA A 95 -8.32 -14.75 11.99
CA ALA A 95 -9.26 -15.38 11.08
C ALA A 95 -9.79 -16.74 11.57
N SER A 96 -9.03 -17.49 12.39
CA SER A 96 -9.51 -18.75 12.97
C SER A 96 -10.29 -18.58 14.27
N VAL A 97 -10.05 -17.49 15.01
CA VAL A 97 -10.68 -17.23 16.30
C VAL A 97 -11.94 -16.37 16.18
N LEU A 98 -12.02 -15.44 15.21
CA LEU A 98 -13.20 -14.58 15.09
C LEU A 98 -14.41 -15.37 14.57
N PRO A 99 -15.58 -15.21 15.21
CA PRO A 99 -16.81 -15.80 14.71
C PRO A 99 -17.31 -15.06 13.46
N ASP A 100 -17.83 -15.82 12.50
CA ASP A 100 -18.52 -15.32 11.29
C ASP A 100 -19.86 -14.70 11.67
N ARG A 101 -19.82 -13.49 12.21
CA ARG A 101 -21.00 -12.74 12.65
C ARG A 101 -21.08 -11.40 11.95
N GLU A 102 -22.27 -11.13 11.42
CA GLU A 102 -22.66 -9.83 10.91
C GLU A 102 -23.03 -8.93 12.08
N VAL A 103 -22.21 -7.91 12.35
CA VAL A 103 -22.46 -6.91 13.39
C VAL A 103 -23.19 -5.74 12.76
N ARG A 104 -24.41 -5.49 13.26
CA ARG A 104 -25.21 -4.33 12.88
C ARG A 104 -24.80 -3.14 13.74
N LEU A 105 -24.13 -2.15 13.15
CA LEU A 105 -23.75 -0.92 13.83
C LEU A 105 -25.00 -0.14 14.25
N LEU A 106 -25.06 0.25 15.53
CA LEU A 106 -26.10 1.14 16.05
C LEU A 106 -27.53 0.64 15.76
N GLY A 107 -27.76 -0.67 15.95
CA GLY A 107 -29.05 -1.32 15.69
C GLY A 107 -29.42 -1.43 14.21
N GLY A 108 -28.46 -1.25 13.30
CA GLY A 108 -28.65 -1.32 11.84
C GLY A 108 -28.79 0.04 11.15
N ARG A 109 -28.77 1.16 11.88
CA ARG A 109 -28.88 2.51 11.29
C ARG A 109 -27.61 2.99 10.59
N LEU A 110 -26.44 2.50 10.99
CA LEU A 110 -25.14 2.87 10.40
C LEU A 110 -24.59 1.80 9.45
N GLY A 111 -25.37 0.76 9.15
CA GLY A 111 -24.97 -0.37 8.31
C GLY A 111 -24.61 -1.63 9.10
N SER A 112 -24.26 -2.68 8.36
CA SER A 112 -23.76 -3.94 8.90
C SER A 112 -22.36 -4.23 8.34
N PHE A 113 -21.49 -4.82 9.15
CA PHE A 113 -20.21 -5.34 8.69
C PHE A 113 -20.01 -6.76 9.20
N ASN A 114 -19.40 -7.60 8.36
CA ASN A 114 -19.03 -8.96 8.76
C ASN A 114 -17.69 -8.92 9.53
N LEU A 115 -17.68 -9.48 10.73
CA LEU A 115 -16.47 -9.62 11.55
C LEU A 115 -15.43 -10.53 10.90
N ASN A 116 -15.88 -11.60 10.23
CA ASN A 116 -15.02 -12.57 9.57
C ASN A 116 -15.64 -12.97 8.22
N PRO A 117 -15.33 -12.23 7.14
CA PRO A 117 -15.88 -12.52 5.82
C PRO A 117 -15.22 -13.72 5.12
N GLY A 118 -14.21 -14.35 5.73
CA GLY A 118 -13.52 -15.50 5.15
C GLY A 118 -12.05 -15.59 5.59
N PRO A 119 -11.26 -16.49 4.97
CA PRO A 119 -9.84 -16.66 5.29
C PRO A 119 -9.02 -15.36 5.14
N PHE A 120 -7.90 -15.28 5.87
CA PHE A 120 -6.97 -14.16 5.73
C PHE A 120 -6.38 -14.12 4.32
N ASN A 121 -6.56 -13.01 3.62
CA ASN A 121 -6.17 -12.88 2.22
C ASN A 121 -4.97 -11.92 2.04
N ILE A 122 -4.37 -11.96 0.84
CA ILE A 122 -3.21 -11.13 0.49
C ILE A 122 -3.55 -9.64 0.50
N LYS A 123 -4.76 -9.22 0.10
CA LYS A 123 -5.17 -7.81 0.08
C LYS A 123 -5.27 -7.20 1.47
N GLU A 124 -5.81 -7.98 2.42
CA GLU A 124 -5.83 -7.64 3.84
C GLU A 124 -4.41 -7.51 4.39
N HIS A 125 -3.51 -8.43 4.01
CA HIS A 125 -2.11 -8.35 4.43
C HIS A 125 -1.41 -7.11 3.87
N VAL A 126 -1.63 -6.80 2.59
CA VAL A 126 -1.08 -5.62 1.91
C VAL A 126 -1.60 -4.34 2.56
N ILE A 127 -2.91 -4.19 2.79
CA ILE A 127 -3.48 -2.96 3.36
C ILE A 127 -3.03 -2.75 4.81
N ILE A 128 -2.92 -3.81 5.61
CA ILE A 128 -2.37 -3.73 6.98
C ILE A 128 -0.92 -3.24 6.93
N THR A 129 -0.14 -3.72 5.97
CA THR A 129 1.27 -3.30 5.79
C THR A 129 1.37 -1.85 5.35
N ILE A 130 0.47 -1.37 4.48
CA ILE A 130 0.38 0.06 4.13
C ILE A 130 0.10 0.90 5.39
N PHE A 131 -0.83 0.47 6.24
CA PHE A 131 -1.11 1.16 7.51
C PHE A 131 0.12 1.17 8.44
N ALA A 132 0.81 0.04 8.55
CA ALA A 132 2.03 -0.07 9.35
C ALA A 132 3.15 0.86 8.82
N ASN A 133 3.32 0.96 7.49
CA ASN A 133 4.28 1.85 6.86
C ASN A 133 3.99 3.33 7.15
N CYS A 134 2.74 3.74 7.39
CA CYS A 134 2.46 5.10 7.86
C CYS A 134 3.08 5.41 9.23
N GLY A 135 3.36 4.39 10.05
CA GLY A 135 4.10 4.51 11.32
C GLY A 135 5.62 4.51 11.16
N VAL A 136 6.14 4.40 9.93
CA VAL A 136 7.56 4.43 9.58
C VAL A 136 7.77 5.55 8.57
N SER A 137 7.92 6.79 9.05
CA SER A 137 8.16 7.91 8.15
C SER A 137 9.63 7.96 7.71
N TYR A 138 9.87 7.92 6.40
CA TYR A 138 11.18 8.11 5.80
C TYR A 138 11.55 9.60 5.88
N GLY A 139 12.55 9.95 6.70
CA GLY A 139 12.95 11.34 6.96
C GLY A 139 12.94 11.76 8.44
N GLY A 140 12.66 10.81 9.34
CA GLY A 140 12.53 11.03 10.79
C GLY A 140 11.31 10.24 11.24
N GLY A 141 11.49 9.24 12.11
CA GLY A 141 10.47 8.21 12.41
C GLY A 141 9.20 8.70 13.12
N ASP A 142 8.95 10.01 13.13
CA ASP A 142 7.85 10.74 13.73
C ASP A 142 7.11 11.60 12.68
N ALA A 143 5.96 12.15 13.05
CA ALA A 143 5.31 13.15 12.19
C ALA A 143 6.22 14.38 12.10
N TYR A 144 6.55 14.84 10.90
CA TYR A 144 7.61 15.83 10.64
C TYR A 144 7.59 17.06 11.58
N SER A 145 6.41 17.58 11.91
CA SER A 145 6.25 18.72 12.82
C SER A 145 6.65 18.47 14.28
N ILE A 146 6.73 17.21 14.72
CA ILE A 146 7.11 16.83 16.09
C ILE A 146 8.53 17.27 16.37
N GLY A 147 9.45 17.18 15.41
CA GLY A 147 10.80 17.75 15.54
C GLY A 147 10.78 19.24 15.85
N ALA A 148 10.04 20.04 15.06
CA ALA A 148 9.92 21.49 15.27
C ALA A 148 9.27 21.83 16.63
N ILE A 149 8.19 21.14 17.00
CA ILE A 149 7.50 21.30 18.28
C ILE A 149 8.44 20.96 19.44
N THR A 150 9.25 19.90 19.29
CA THR A 150 10.25 19.50 20.29
C THR A 150 11.30 20.60 20.46
N VAL A 151 11.86 21.14 19.38
CA VAL A 151 12.86 22.21 19.45
C VAL A 151 12.28 23.46 20.13
N MET A 152 11.06 23.86 19.78
CA MET A 152 10.37 24.98 20.44
C MET A 152 10.25 24.78 21.95
N LYS A 153 9.88 23.58 22.39
CA LYS A 153 9.68 23.28 23.81
C LYS A 153 11.01 23.09 24.55
N ALA A 154 11.95 22.35 23.98
CA ALA A 154 13.19 21.95 24.62
C ALA A 154 14.25 23.06 24.61
N TYR A 155 14.43 23.72 23.46
CA TYR A 155 15.46 24.74 23.25
C TYR A 155 14.94 26.15 23.54
N TYR A 156 13.82 26.55 22.93
CA TYR A 156 13.27 27.91 23.07
C TYR A 156 12.40 28.12 24.31
N LYS A 157 12.14 27.06 25.10
CA LYS A 157 11.30 27.09 26.32
C LYS A 157 9.90 27.68 26.12
N GLN A 158 9.37 27.61 24.90
CA GLN A 158 8.02 28.05 24.60
C GLN A 158 7.03 26.90 24.77
N SER A 159 5.90 27.18 25.42
CA SER A 159 4.80 26.23 25.57
C SER A 159 3.77 26.45 24.47
N LEU A 160 3.49 25.39 23.71
CA LEU A 160 2.40 25.38 22.75
C LEU A 160 1.20 24.61 23.35
N SER A 161 -0.02 25.08 23.12
CA SER A 161 -1.21 24.36 23.56
C SER A 161 -1.35 23.03 22.81
N PHE A 162 -1.91 22.01 23.47
CA PHE A 162 -2.10 20.70 22.85
C PHE A 162 -2.89 20.78 21.53
N LEU A 163 -3.96 21.58 21.51
CA LEU A 163 -4.80 21.72 20.33
C LEU A 163 -4.04 22.38 19.17
N CYS A 164 -3.25 23.43 19.43
CA CYS A 164 -2.43 24.03 18.39
C CYS A 164 -1.38 23.05 17.87
N ALA A 165 -0.75 22.25 18.74
CA ALA A 165 0.23 21.25 18.33
C ALA A 165 -0.41 20.16 17.46
N LEU A 166 -1.60 19.69 17.86
CA LEU A 166 -2.38 18.72 17.10
C LEU A 166 -2.75 19.26 15.71
N LEU A 167 -3.21 20.52 15.61
CA LEU A 167 -3.57 21.15 14.34
C LEU A 167 -2.35 21.32 13.42
N ILE A 168 -1.20 21.72 13.96
CA ILE A 168 0.05 21.81 13.21
C ILE A 168 0.41 20.44 12.63
N VAL A 169 0.48 19.41 13.47
CA VAL A 169 0.80 18.04 13.03
C VAL A 169 -0.21 17.54 12.00
N LEU A 170 -1.51 17.75 12.23
CA LEU A 170 -2.55 17.30 11.31
C LEU A 170 -2.44 18.01 9.95
N SER A 171 -2.19 19.32 9.94
CA SER A 171 -2.05 20.08 8.70
C SER A 171 -0.87 19.61 7.85
N THR A 172 0.27 19.29 8.46
CA THR A 172 1.44 18.79 7.70
C THR A 172 1.22 17.40 7.15
N GLN A 173 0.54 16.51 7.90
CA GLN A 173 0.20 15.17 7.40
C GLN A 173 -0.81 15.26 6.25
N ILE A 174 -1.87 16.08 6.37
CA ILE A 174 -2.87 16.26 5.31
C ILE A 174 -2.22 16.84 4.05
N LEU A 175 -1.33 17.83 4.19
CA LEU A 175 -0.59 18.39 3.06
C LEU A 175 0.26 17.32 2.37
N GLY A 176 1.02 16.53 3.13
CA GLY A 176 1.88 15.48 2.59
C GLY A 176 1.09 14.41 1.82
N TYR A 177 0.05 13.85 2.44
CA TYR A 177 -0.80 12.85 1.77
C TYR A 177 -1.61 13.45 0.60
N GLY A 178 -1.99 14.73 0.67
CA GLY A 178 -2.66 15.45 -0.42
C GLY A 178 -1.77 15.56 -1.66
N TRP A 179 -0.51 15.96 -1.48
CA TRP A 179 0.47 15.99 -2.57
C TRP A 179 0.75 14.61 -3.15
N ALA A 180 0.90 13.59 -2.29
CA ALA A 180 1.07 12.21 -2.75
C ALA A 180 -0.10 11.74 -3.62
N GLY A 181 -1.34 12.09 -3.25
CA GLY A 181 -2.54 11.80 -4.04
C GLY A 181 -2.55 12.50 -5.40
N MET A 182 -2.17 13.78 -5.45
CA MET A 182 -2.07 14.54 -6.71
C MET A 182 -1.01 13.98 -7.66
N LEU A 183 0.12 13.52 -7.12
CA LEU A 183 1.24 12.99 -7.90
C LEU A 183 1.09 11.51 -8.28
N ARG A 184 0.08 10.81 -7.77
CA ARG A 184 -0.18 9.39 -8.06
C ARG A 184 -0.18 9.08 -9.56
N ARG A 185 -0.83 9.93 -10.36
CA ARG A 185 -0.91 9.77 -11.82
C ARG A 185 0.44 9.78 -12.53
N PHE A 186 1.44 10.44 -11.93
CA PHE A 186 2.77 10.56 -12.50
C PHE A 186 3.77 9.58 -11.88
N LEU A 187 3.58 9.21 -10.61
CA LEU A 187 4.55 8.42 -9.84
C LEU A 187 4.16 6.96 -9.60
N VAL A 188 2.90 6.59 -9.88
CA VAL A 188 2.37 5.25 -9.56
C VAL A 188 1.69 4.62 -10.76
N ASP A 189 0.85 5.36 -11.50
CA ASP A 189 0.08 4.80 -12.60
C ASP A 189 0.94 4.35 -13.82
N PRO A 190 2.07 5.01 -14.19
CA PRO A 190 2.92 4.55 -15.30
C PRO A 190 3.73 3.30 -14.94
N ALA A 191 3.66 2.25 -15.76
CA ALA A 191 4.34 0.97 -15.52
C ALA A 191 5.88 1.03 -15.52
N GLU A 192 6.46 2.07 -16.13
CA GLU A 192 7.91 2.32 -16.12
C GLU A 192 8.39 2.86 -14.76
N MET A 193 7.49 3.46 -13.97
CA MET A 193 7.82 4.02 -12.68
C MET A 193 7.70 2.95 -11.59
N TRP A 194 8.84 2.56 -11.00
CA TRP A 194 8.89 1.56 -9.96
C TRP A 194 9.73 2.02 -8.77
N TRP A 195 9.47 1.43 -7.61
CA TRP A 195 10.10 1.79 -6.34
C TRP A 195 10.90 0.58 -5.80
N PRO A 196 12.22 0.49 -6.07
CA PRO A 196 13.02 -0.69 -5.74
C PRO A 196 12.96 -1.07 -4.26
N SER A 197 12.90 -0.07 -3.37
CA SER A 197 12.77 -0.28 -1.92
C SER A 197 11.53 -1.08 -1.53
N ASN A 198 10.48 -1.01 -2.34
CA ASN A 198 9.20 -1.67 -2.06
C ASN A 198 9.19 -3.11 -2.60
N LEU A 199 10.06 -3.49 -3.54
CA LEU A 199 10.10 -4.86 -4.08
C LEU A 199 10.39 -5.90 -3.00
N ALA A 200 11.21 -5.55 -2.00
CA ALA A 200 11.46 -6.42 -0.86
C ALA A 200 10.20 -6.65 -0.01
N GLN A 201 9.34 -5.64 0.14
CA GLN A 201 8.04 -5.79 0.82
C GLN A 201 7.08 -6.62 -0.04
N VAL A 202 7.05 -6.38 -1.36
CA VAL A 202 6.10 -7.06 -2.25
C VAL A 202 6.41 -8.55 -2.38
N SER A 203 7.69 -8.94 -2.44
CA SER A 203 8.10 -10.33 -2.57
C SER A 203 7.72 -11.21 -1.37
N LEU A 204 7.50 -10.59 -0.21
CA LEU A 204 7.09 -11.25 1.04
C LEU A 204 5.58 -11.50 1.13
N PHE A 205 4.76 -11.00 0.21
CA PHE A 205 3.30 -11.25 0.21
C PHE A 205 2.90 -12.61 -0.40
N ARG A 206 3.82 -13.58 -0.47
CA ARG A 206 3.57 -14.92 -1.01
C ARG A 206 2.98 -15.90 0.01
#